data_AF-A0A1Q2LFN7-F1
#
_entry.id   AF-A0A1Q2LFN7-F1
#
_cell.length_a   1.000
_cell.length_b   1.000
_cell.length_c   1.000
_cell.angle_alpha   90.00
_cell.angle_beta   90.00
_cell.angle_gamma   90.00
#
_symmetry.space_group_name_H-M   'P 1'
#
loop_
_entity.id
_entity.type
_entity.pdbx_description
1 polymer ?
#
loop_
_entity_poly.entity_id
_entity_poly.type
_entity_poly.pdbx_seq_one_letter_code
_entity_poly.pdbx_strand_id
1 'polypeptide(L)'
;MFFLIMFCIALSLSYFLLWLIYRKAFKSKKKVSKFLVFLGSIGLIIFYYTPPYSFYLEPSYWQFRNMCKLNELPNDEEKYNKILRYFDTDLDSLDWEELNREVEAMGEKAHFYSPNEVEYEFFIGEIRNSRYSIFASLYSNEKIFKKSNITLAIILGKWHTRRYYLDGNEGSGFYWSEEDLYCNKITKYNLETKK
;
A
#
# COMPACT_ATOMS: atom_id res chain seq x y z
N MET A 1 -27.02 2.43 -16.92
CA MET A 1 -27.44 1.19 -17.63
C MET A 1 -26.39 0.08 -17.55
N PHE A 2 -25.14 0.33 -17.96
CA PHE A 2 -24.05 -0.67 -17.85
C PHE A 2 -23.81 -1.19 -16.41
N PHE A 3 -23.80 -0.31 -15.41
CA PHE A 3 -23.61 -0.71 -14.00
C PHE A 3 -24.72 -1.63 -13.47
N LEU A 4 -25.98 -1.39 -13.86
CA LEU A 4 -27.11 -2.24 -13.48
C LEU A 4 -26.98 -3.64 -14.08
N ILE A 5 -26.54 -3.73 -15.34
CA ILE A 5 -26.32 -4.99 -16.04
C ILE A 5 -25.19 -5.78 -15.35
N MET A 6 -24.06 -5.12 -15.05
CA MET A 6 -22.94 -5.74 -14.33
C MET A 6 -23.35 -6.24 -12.94
N PHE A 7 -24.17 -5.48 -12.22
CA PHE A 7 -24.68 -5.87 -10.90
C PHE A 7 -25.61 -7.11 -10.99
N CYS A 8 -26.49 -7.16 -11.98
CA CYS A 8 -27.35 -8.34 -12.22
C CYS A 8 -26.54 -9.59 -12.60
N ILE A 9 -25.46 -9.43 -13.39
CA ILE A 9 -24.55 -10.52 -13.74
C ILE A 9 -23.81 -11.03 -12.48
N ALA A 10 -23.33 -10.13 -11.62
CA ALA A 10 -22.68 -10.50 -10.37
C ALA A 10 -23.62 -11.26 -9.41
N LEU A 11 -24.88 -10.81 -9.29
CA LEU A 11 -25.92 -11.49 -8.51
C LEU A 11 -26.22 -12.91 -9.00
N SER A 12 -26.36 -13.06 -10.31
CA SER A 12 -26.69 -14.36 -10.92
C SER A 12 -25.52 -15.35 -10.83
N LEU A 13 -24.28 -14.91 -11.05
CA LEU A 13 -23.09 -15.74 -10.86
C LEU A 13 -22.87 -16.15 -9.40
N SER A 14 -23.03 -15.21 -8.46
CA SER A 14 -22.92 -15.48 -7.01
C SER A 14 -23.94 -16.53 -6.56
N TYR A 15 -25.20 -16.38 -6.98
CA TYR A 15 -26.26 -17.35 -6.70
C TYR A 15 -25.93 -18.74 -7.26
N PHE A 16 -25.46 -18.82 -8.50
CA PHE A 16 -25.13 -20.09 -9.16
C PHE A 16 -23.96 -20.82 -8.48
N LEU A 17 -22.89 -20.09 -8.13
CA LEU A 17 -21.74 -20.65 -7.41
C LEU A 17 -22.14 -21.20 -6.04
N LEU A 18 -22.93 -20.44 -5.29
CA LEU A 18 -23.46 -20.90 -4.01
C LEU A 18 -24.35 -22.11 -4.15
N TRP A 19 -25.20 -22.16 -5.18
CA TRP A 19 -26.04 -23.33 -5.46
C TRP A 19 -25.21 -24.59 -5.72
N LEU A 20 -24.09 -24.48 -6.45
CA LEU A 20 -23.18 -25.61 -6.70
C LEU A 20 -22.47 -26.08 -5.43
N ILE A 21 -21.88 -25.14 -4.67
CA ILE A 21 -21.20 -25.45 -3.39
C ILE A 21 -22.21 -26.10 -2.44
N TYR A 22 -23.42 -25.54 -2.37
CA TYR A 22 -24.50 -26.02 -1.55
C TYR A 22 -24.93 -27.45 -1.95
N ARG A 23 -25.12 -27.73 -3.25
CA ARG A 23 -25.46 -29.06 -3.76
C ARG A 23 -24.41 -30.11 -3.38
N LYS A 24 -23.14 -29.72 -3.37
CA LYS A 24 -22.01 -30.61 -3.03
C LYS A 24 -21.88 -30.83 -1.51
N ALA A 25 -22.04 -29.77 -0.71
CA ALA A 25 -21.92 -29.82 0.75
C ALA A 25 -23.12 -30.49 1.44
N PHE A 26 -24.34 -30.29 0.92
CA PHE A 26 -25.58 -30.79 1.53
C PHE A 26 -26.24 -31.88 0.70
N LYS A 27 -25.45 -32.90 0.32
CA LYS A 27 -25.83 -34.03 -0.55
C LYS A 27 -27.09 -34.82 -0.16
N SER A 28 -27.75 -34.53 0.97
CA SER A 28 -28.75 -35.42 1.59
C SER A 28 -29.89 -34.80 2.41
N LYS A 29 -30.09 -33.48 2.56
CA LYS A 29 -31.23 -32.94 3.35
C LYS A 29 -32.32 -32.29 2.50
N LYS A 30 -33.50 -32.93 2.49
CA LYS A 30 -34.61 -32.78 1.53
C LYS A 30 -35.37 -31.44 1.56
N LYS A 31 -35.06 -30.51 2.47
CA LYS A 31 -35.63 -29.16 2.48
C LYS A 31 -34.63 -28.20 3.09
N VAL A 32 -33.87 -27.52 2.25
CA VAL A 32 -33.16 -26.32 2.67
C VAL A 32 -33.76 -25.14 1.95
N SER A 33 -33.97 -24.08 2.72
CA SER A 33 -34.66 -22.90 2.29
C SER A 33 -33.85 -22.19 1.21
N LYS A 34 -34.47 -21.93 0.05
CA LYS A 34 -33.95 -21.03 -1.00
C LYS A 34 -33.51 -19.67 -0.42
N PHE A 35 -34.09 -19.29 0.72
CA PHE A 35 -33.75 -18.10 1.50
C PHE A 35 -32.31 -18.10 2.04
N LEU A 36 -31.76 -19.25 2.48
CA LEU A 36 -30.38 -19.34 2.97
C LEU A 36 -29.37 -19.13 1.84
N VAL A 37 -29.66 -19.65 0.64
CA VAL A 37 -28.83 -19.44 -0.56
C VAL A 37 -28.86 -17.97 -0.97
N PHE A 38 -30.02 -17.32 -0.88
CA PHE A 38 -30.18 -15.89 -1.15
C PHE A 38 -29.39 -15.02 -0.16
N LEU A 39 -29.50 -15.29 1.15
CA LEU A 39 -28.71 -14.58 2.18
C LEU A 39 -27.20 -14.77 1.98
N GLY A 40 -26.77 -15.99 1.61
CA GLY A 40 -25.38 -16.25 1.26
C GLY A 40 -24.92 -15.40 0.07
N SER A 41 -25.76 -15.24 -0.96
CA SER A 41 -25.40 -14.46 -2.16
C SER A 41 -25.27 -12.98 -1.88
N ILE A 42 -26.15 -12.43 -1.03
CA ILE A 42 -26.05 -11.05 -0.53
C ILE A 42 -24.77 -10.90 0.29
N GLY A 43 -24.48 -11.85 1.18
CA GLY A 43 -23.25 -11.85 1.99
C GLY A 43 -21.98 -11.87 1.15
N LEU A 44 -21.95 -12.64 0.06
CA LEU A 44 -20.81 -12.68 -0.87
C LEU A 44 -20.65 -11.37 -1.65
N ILE A 45 -21.75 -10.77 -2.11
CA ILE A 45 -21.70 -9.48 -2.81
C ILE A 45 -21.24 -8.40 -1.85
N ILE A 46 -21.77 -8.37 -0.64
CA ILE A 46 -21.26 -7.51 0.43
C ILE A 46 -19.78 -7.79 0.62
N PHE A 47 -19.33 -9.03 0.79
CA PHE A 47 -17.90 -9.33 0.99
C PHE A 47 -16.99 -8.85 -0.16
N TYR A 48 -17.43 -8.97 -1.41
CA TYR A 48 -16.67 -8.52 -2.59
C TYR A 48 -16.73 -7.01 -2.84
N TYR A 49 -17.87 -6.38 -2.54
CA TYR A 49 -18.13 -4.96 -2.85
C TYR A 49 -18.10 -4.04 -1.63
N THR A 50 -18.07 -4.57 -0.40
CA THR A 50 -18.01 -3.80 0.86
C THR A 50 -16.66 -3.96 1.58
N PRO A 51 -16.29 -2.98 2.43
CA PRO A 51 -14.93 -2.47 2.56
C PRO A 51 -13.80 -3.35 3.12
N PRO A 52 -13.97 -4.41 3.93
CA PRO A 52 -12.77 -4.89 4.62
C PRO A 52 -11.85 -5.82 3.83
N TYR A 53 -12.27 -6.48 2.73
CA TYR A 53 -11.50 -7.66 2.25
C TYR A 53 -11.06 -7.69 0.78
N SER A 54 -11.65 -6.88 -0.11
CA SER A 54 -11.46 -7.07 -1.55
C SER A 54 -10.01 -6.82 -2.05
N PHE A 55 -9.34 -5.75 -1.63
CA PHE A 55 -7.96 -5.48 -2.11
C PHE A 55 -6.91 -6.40 -1.47
N TYR A 56 -7.18 -7.03 -0.33
CA TYR A 56 -6.25 -7.98 0.31
C TYR A 56 -6.03 -9.24 -0.53
N LEU A 57 -6.92 -9.48 -1.50
CA LEU A 57 -6.83 -10.57 -2.46
C LEU A 57 -5.98 -10.21 -3.68
N GLU A 58 -5.63 -8.94 -3.89
CA GLU A 58 -4.82 -8.50 -5.01
C GLU A 58 -3.32 -8.75 -4.74
N PRO A 59 -2.59 -9.45 -5.62
CA PRO A 59 -1.16 -9.70 -5.43
C PRO A 59 -0.32 -8.43 -5.28
N SER A 60 -0.69 -7.38 -6.03
CA SER A 60 -0.03 -6.08 -6.00
C SER A 60 -0.17 -5.40 -4.63
N TYR A 61 -1.28 -5.61 -3.90
CA TYR A 61 -1.44 -5.07 -2.56
C TYR A 61 -0.42 -5.68 -1.59
N TRP A 62 -0.17 -6.98 -1.72
CA TRP A 62 0.85 -7.66 -0.91
C TRP A 62 2.26 -7.21 -1.25
N GLN A 63 2.56 -6.96 -2.53
CA GLN A 63 3.84 -6.37 -2.93
C GLN A 63 4.04 -5.00 -2.28
N PHE A 64 3.05 -4.11 -2.42
CA PHE A 64 3.04 -2.79 -1.78
C PHE A 64 3.20 -2.88 -0.25
N ARG A 65 2.40 -3.73 0.40
CA ARG A 65 2.45 -3.92 1.85
C ARG A 65 3.83 -4.43 2.31
N ASN A 66 4.44 -5.35 1.57
CA ASN A 66 5.75 -5.88 1.91
C ASN A 66 6.85 -4.82 1.80
N MET A 67 6.77 -3.92 0.82
CA MET A 67 7.66 -2.75 0.73
C MET A 67 7.47 -1.84 1.95
N CYS A 68 6.23 -1.46 2.30
CA CYS A 68 5.97 -0.62 3.48
C CYS A 68 6.50 -1.24 4.78
N LYS A 69 6.41 -2.57 4.93
CA LYS A 69 6.90 -3.28 6.12
C LYS A 69 8.40 -3.15 6.37
N LEU A 70 9.18 -2.80 5.35
CA LEU A 70 10.61 -2.51 5.55
C LEU A 70 10.83 -1.32 6.49
N ASN A 71 9.86 -0.41 6.61
CA ASN A 71 9.94 0.70 7.55
C ASN A 71 9.92 0.27 9.03
N GLU A 72 9.42 -0.93 9.35
CA GLU A 72 9.40 -1.47 10.71
C GLU A 72 10.76 -2.01 11.14
N LEU A 73 11.65 -2.30 10.19
CA LEU A 73 12.98 -2.85 10.46
C LEU A 73 13.88 -1.79 11.14
N PRO A 74 14.84 -2.23 11.97
CA PRO A 74 15.92 -1.37 12.46
C PRO A 74 16.66 -0.66 11.33
N ASN A 75 17.14 0.55 11.59
CA ASN A 75 17.94 1.30 10.62
C ASN A 75 19.37 0.78 10.59
N ASP A 76 19.58 -0.26 9.80
CA ASP A 76 20.86 -0.92 9.58
C ASP A 76 21.10 -1.20 8.09
N GLU A 77 22.29 -1.73 7.80
CA GLU A 77 22.70 -2.09 6.44
C GLU A 77 21.77 -3.12 5.79
N GLU A 78 21.20 -4.05 6.58
CA GLU A 78 20.26 -5.06 6.08
C GLU A 78 18.97 -4.42 5.56
N LYS A 79 18.38 -3.50 6.34
CA LYS A 79 17.21 -2.72 5.90
C LYS A 79 17.53 -1.91 4.65
N TYR A 80 18.64 -1.20 4.64
CA TYR A 80 19.00 -0.32 3.52
C TYR A 80 19.16 -1.13 2.23
N ASN A 81 19.90 -2.24 2.27
CA ASN A 81 20.04 -3.13 1.11
C ASN A 81 18.73 -3.79 0.70
N LYS A 82 17.83 -4.12 1.64
CA LYS A 82 16.48 -4.62 1.31
C LYS A 82 15.65 -3.59 0.54
N ILE A 83 15.75 -2.31 0.90
CA ILE A 83 15.07 -1.21 0.20
C ILE A 83 15.68 -1.03 -1.18
N LEU A 84 17.01 -0.88 -1.25
CA LEU A 84 17.76 -0.64 -2.49
C LEU A 84 17.59 -1.77 -3.51
N ARG A 85 17.44 -3.02 -3.07
CA ARG A 85 17.22 -4.15 -3.97
C ARG A 85 15.93 -4.05 -4.80
N TYR A 86 14.95 -3.26 -4.37
CA TYR A 86 13.77 -2.98 -5.20
C TYR A 86 14.08 -2.06 -6.41
N PHE A 87 15.24 -1.41 -6.40
CA PHE A 87 15.78 -0.53 -7.44
C PHE A 87 17.01 -1.15 -8.12
N ASP A 88 17.16 -2.48 -8.03
CA ASP A 88 18.26 -3.25 -8.63
C ASP A 88 19.67 -2.76 -8.22
N THR A 89 19.81 -2.28 -6.99
CA THR A 89 21.08 -1.78 -6.41
C THR A 89 21.24 -2.20 -4.95
N ASP A 90 22.41 -1.92 -4.39
CA ASP A 90 22.75 -2.06 -2.97
C ASP A 90 23.75 -0.97 -2.56
N LEU A 91 24.04 -0.86 -1.26
CA LEU A 91 24.93 0.17 -0.73
C LEU A 91 26.36 0.10 -1.30
N ASP A 92 26.83 -1.08 -1.71
CA ASP A 92 28.18 -1.26 -2.25
C ASP A 92 28.24 -0.91 -3.74
N SER A 93 27.11 -1.01 -4.46
CA SER A 93 26.99 -0.63 -5.86
C SER A 93 26.55 0.82 -6.11
N LEU A 94 26.18 1.58 -5.07
CA LEU A 94 25.81 2.98 -5.21
C LEU A 94 27.00 3.83 -5.71
N ASP A 95 26.78 4.61 -6.77
CA ASP A 95 27.69 5.66 -7.18
C ASP A 95 27.53 6.86 -6.23
N TRP A 96 28.36 6.89 -5.20
CA TRP A 96 28.36 7.97 -4.20
C TRP A 96 28.72 9.34 -4.79
N GLU A 97 29.49 9.41 -5.88
CA GLU A 97 29.83 10.70 -6.48
C GLU A 97 28.66 11.31 -7.24
N GLU A 98 27.90 10.48 -7.96
CA GLU A 98 26.67 10.90 -8.64
C GLU A 98 25.58 11.25 -7.62
N LEU A 99 25.34 10.36 -6.67
CA LEU A 99 24.35 10.53 -5.60
C LEU A 99 24.53 11.85 -4.84
N ASN A 100 25.76 12.18 -4.46
CA ASN A 100 26.06 13.38 -3.67
C ASN A 100 25.77 14.70 -4.41
N ARG A 101 25.54 14.67 -5.73
CA ARG A 101 25.10 15.85 -6.50
C ARG A 101 23.61 16.13 -6.35
N GLU A 102 22.84 15.12 -5.98
CA GLU A 102 21.38 15.17 -5.86
C GLU A 102 20.90 15.23 -4.40
N VAL A 103 21.82 15.25 -3.43
CA VAL A 103 21.48 15.39 -2.01
C VAL A 103 20.87 16.76 -1.74
N GLU A 104 19.70 16.76 -1.09
CA GLU A 104 18.97 17.96 -0.71
C GLU A 104 19.02 18.18 0.81
N ALA A 105 19.17 19.45 1.22
CA ALA A 105 18.98 19.82 2.62
C ALA A 105 17.49 19.89 2.91
N MET A 106 17.05 19.22 3.98
CA MET A 106 15.65 19.23 4.37
C MET A 106 15.28 20.53 5.08
N GLY A 107 14.05 20.98 4.88
CA GLY A 107 13.49 22.05 5.68
C GLY A 107 13.12 21.58 7.09
N GLU A 108 13.22 22.46 8.08
CA GLU A 108 12.90 22.15 9.49
C GLU A 108 11.46 21.64 9.72
N LYS A 109 10.55 21.89 8.76
CA LYS A 109 9.15 21.44 8.81
C LYS A 109 8.92 20.10 8.08
N ALA A 110 9.96 19.52 7.48
CA ALA A 110 9.84 18.24 6.81
C ALA A 110 9.49 17.14 7.82
N HIS A 111 8.70 16.16 7.40
CA HIS A 111 8.09 15.19 8.32
C HIS A 111 9.12 14.34 9.07
N PHE A 112 10.26 14.04 8.45
CA PHE A 112 11.33 13.21 9.02
C PHE A 112 12.52 14.01 9.54
N TYR A 113 12.48 15.34 9.44
CA TYR A 113 13.58 16.18 9.92
C TYR A 113 13.81 15.99 11.42
N SER A 114 15.05 15.74 11.80
CA SER A 114 15.51 15.66 13.19
C SER A 114 16.87 16.36 13.30
N PRO A 115 17.00 17.45 14.06
CA PRO A 115 18.26 18.18 14.19
C PRO A 115 19.42 17.27 14.63
N ASN A 116 20.56 17.37 13.95
CA ASN A 116 21.78 16.58 14.16
C ASN A 116 21.68 15.08 13.82
N GLU A 117 20.52 14.59 13.38
CA GLU A 117 20.28 13.17 13.11
C GLU A 117 19.82 12.92 11.66
N VAL A 118 18.93 13.77 11.16
CA VAL A 118 18.30 13.66 9.84
C VAL A 118 18.11 15.08 9.30
N GLU A 119 19.08 15.55 8.54
CA GLU A 119 19.13 16.93 7.99
C GLU A 119 19.18 16.96 6.46
N TYR A 120 19.68 15.89 5.85
CA TYR A 120 19.81 15.75 4.42
C TYR A 120 19.07 14.51 3.92
N GLU A 121 18.54 14.62 2.72
CA GLU A 121 17.79 13.56 2.04
C GLU A 121 18.42 13.30 0.67
N PHE A 122 18.49 12.02 0.32
CA PHE A 122 18.72 11.57 -1.03
C PHE A 122 17.54 10.71 -1.49
N PHE A 123 16.91 11.10 -2.59
CA PHE A 123 15.84 10.35 -3.20
C PHE A 123 16.42 9.22 -4.08
N ILE A 124 16.15 7.97 -3.73
CA ILE A 124 16.64 6.81 -4.49
C ILE A 124 15.86 6.66 -5.80
N GLY A 125 14.54 6.82 -5.75
CA GLY A 125 13.68 6.58 -6.90
C GLY A 125 12.22 6.29 -6.56
N GLU A 126 11.42 6.22 -7.62
CA GLU A 126 10.00 5.88 -7.57
C GLU A 126 9.72 4.54 -8.28
N ILE A 127 8.99 3.66 -7.61
CA ILE A 127 8.37 2.49 -8.22
C ILE A 127 6.88 2.78 -8.33
N ARG A 128 6.38 2.82 -9.58
CA ARG A 128 4.97 3.08 -9.86
C ARG A 128 4.35 2.00 -10.71
N ASN A 129 3.10 1.68 -10.40
CA ASN A 129 2.23 0.92 -11.28
C ASN A 129 0.80 1.50 -11.29
N SER A 130 -0.16 0.75 -11.82
CA SER A 130 -1.56 1.19 -11.91
C SER A 130 -2.30 1.27 -10.57
N ARG A 131 -1.73 0.70 -9.50
CA ARG A 131 -2.34 0.55 -8.17
C ARG A 131 -1.57 1.27 -7.07
N TYR A 132 -0.27 1.53 -7.22
CA TYR A 132 0.51 2.23 -6.21
C TYR A 132 1.68 3.02 -6.78
N SER A 133 2.14 3.96 -5.97
CA SER A 133 3.45 4.60 -6.07
C SER A 133 4.21 4.40 -4.76
N ILE A 134 5.50 4.10 -4.87
CA ILE A 134 6.43 3.90 -3.77
C ILE A 134 7.65 4.76 -4.04
N PHE A 135 8.04 5.56 -3.05
CA PHE A 135 9.22 6.40 -3.04
C PHE A 135 10.15 5.88 -1.95
N ALA A 136 11.44 5.78 -2.26
CA ALA A 136 12.44 5.43 -1.26
C ALA A 136 13.46 6.56 -1.14
N SER A 137 13.82 6.90 0.09
CA SER A 137 14.81 7.91 0.40
C SER A 137 15.79 7.40 1.46
N LEU A 138 17.05 7.83 1.33
CA LEU A 138 18.08 7.73 2.36
C LEU A 138 18.23 9.09 3.03
N TYR A 139 18.58 9.06 4.31
CA TYR A 139 18.79 10.27 5.10
C TYR A 139 20.10 10.21 5.88
N SER A 140 20.66 11.39 6.13
CA SER A 140 21.86 11.57 6.93
C SER A 140 21.80 12.92 7.66
N ASN A 141 22.63 13.07 8.68
CA ASN A 141 22.97 14.36 9.27
C ASN A 141 24.11 15.08 8.53
N GLU A 142 24.79 14.39 7.61
CA GLU A 142 25.87 14.95 6.80
C GLU A 142 25.44 15.19 5.36
N LYS A 143 25.91 16.30 4.78
CA LYS A 143 25.64 16.63 3.37
C LYS A 143 26.28 15.63 2.40
N ILE A 144 27.45 15.10 2.75
CA ILE A 144 28.20 14.16 1.89
C ILE A 144 27.89 12.75 2.37
N PHE A 145 26.97 12.07 1.68
CA PHE A 145 26.54 10.72 1.96
C PHE A 145 27.67 9.72 1.69
N LYS A 146 27.80 8.77 2.61
CA LYS A 146 28.67 7.60 2.57
C LYS A 146 27.93 6.44 3.21
N LYS A 147 28.34 5.21 2.89
CA LYS A 147 27.76 3.99 3.50
C LYS A 147 27.67 4.04 5.04
N SER A 148 28.64 4.68 5.69
CA SER A 148 28.72 4.75 7.16
C SER A 148 27.81 5.79 7.81
N ASN A 149 27.45 6.87 7.12
CA ASN A 149 26.75 8.02 7.72
C ASN A 149 25.26 8.09 7.38
N ILE A 150 24.73 7.11 6.66
CA ILE A 150 23.27 6.98 6.50
C ILE A 150 22.67 6.65 7.87
N THR A 151 21.76 7.51 8.32
CA THR A 151 21.10 7.40 9.62
C THR A 151 19.74 6.74 9.52
N LEU A 152 19.05 6.91 8.40
CA LEU A 152 17.67 6.46 8.21
C LEU A 152 17.41 6.14 6.73
N ALA A 153 16.56 5.15 6.49
CA ALA A 153 15.98 4.90 5.17
C ALA A 153 14.47 4.69 5.31
N ILE A 154 13.68 5.40 4.51
CA ILE A 154 12.22 5.36 4.56
C ILE A 154 11.65 5.04 3.19
N ILE A 155 10.63 4.18 3.20
CA ILE A 155 9.71 3.98 2.10
C ILE A 155 8.43 4.78 2.37
N LEU A 156 8.12 5.72 1.50
CA LEU A 156 6.79 6.32 1.42
C LEU A 156 6.01 5.63 0.32
N GLY A 157 4.72 5.38 0.56
CA GLY A 157 3.91 4.69 -0.42
C GLY A 157 2.47 5.08 -0.35
N LYS A 158 1.84 5.12 -1.52
CA LYS A 158 0.42 5.37 -1.71
C LYS A 158 -0.17 4.24 -2.56
N TRP A 159 -1.25 3.66 -2.08
CA TRP A 159 -2.04 2.65 -2.78
C TRP A 159 -3.44 3.17 -3.10
N HIS A 160 -3.78 3.08 -4.37
CA HIS A 160 -5.08 3.42 -4.95
C HIS A 160 -6.05 2.27 -4.75
N THR A 161 -6.96 2.41 -3.78
CA THR A 161 -7.94 1.36 -3.48
C THR A 161 -9.00 1.21 -4.58
N ARG A 162 -9.16 2.23 -5.44
CA ARG A 162 -10.27 2.43 -6.39
C ARG A 162 -11.64 2.42 -5.72
N ARG A 163 -11.68 2.83 -4.46
CA ARG A 163 -12.92 2.97 -3.69
C ARG A 163 -13.28 4.43 -3.64
N TYR A 164 -14.39 4.76 -4.26
CA TYR A 164 -14.88 6.13 -4.31
C TYR A 164 -15.98 6.32 -3.28
N TYR A 165 -15.88 7.38 -2.50
CA TYR A 165 -16.91 7.83 -1.58
C TYR A 165 -17.34 9.24 -1.97
N LEU A 166 -18.58 9.60 -1.61
CA LEU A 166 -19.08 10.95 -1.86
C LEU A 166 -18.47 11.89 -0.82
N ASP A 167 -17.77 12.92 -1.29
CA ASP A 167 -17.11 13.94 -0.47
C ASP A 167 -17.55 15.33 -0.93
N GLY A 168 -17.19 16.35 -0.17
CA GLY A 168 -17.45 17.75 -0.51
C GLY A 168 -18.00 18.57 0.65
N ASN A 169 -17.71 19.87 0.59
CA ASN A 169 -18.18 20.87 1.56
C ASN A 169 -19.06 21.91 0.88
N GLU A 170 -19.87 22.60 1.68
CA GLU A 170 -20.61 23.80 1.23
C GLU A 170 -19.64 24.80 0.56
N GLY A 171 -19.97 25.20 -0.66
CA GLY A 171 -19.15 26.11 -1.49
C GLY A 171 -18.27 25.43 -2.55
N SER A 172 -17.95 24.13 -2.42
CA SER A 172 -17.15 23.37 -3.40
C SER A 172 -17.94 22.30 -4.16
N GLY A 173 -19.14 21.95 -3.68
CA GLY A 173 -20.02 20.95 -4.29
C GLY A 173 -19.64 19.50 -3.91
N PHE A 174 -20.48 18.54 -4.32
CA PHE A 174 -20.22 17.12 -4.09
C PHE A 174 -19.39 16.51 -5.22
N TYR A 175 -18.40 15.69 -4.87
CA TYR A 175 -17.58 14.95 -5.82
C TYR A 175 -17.24 13.55 -5.29
N TRP A 176 -16.78 12.69 -6.19
CA TRP A 176 -16.31 11.35 -5.84
C TRP A 176 -14.83 11.41 -5.48
N SER A 177 -14.49 11.11 -4.24
CA SER A 177 -13.11 11.05 -3.75
C SER A 177 -12.67 9.60 -3.62
N GLU A 178 -11.44 9.28 -4.04
CA GLU A 178 -10.87 7.96 -3.87
C GLU A 178 -10.26 7.82 -2.47
N GLU A 179 -10.55 6.71 -1.79
CA GLU A 179 -9.86 6.35 -0.56
C GLU A 179 -8.45 5.86 -0.89
N ASP A 180 -7.44 6.53 -0.34
CA ASP A 180 -6.03 6.15 -0.51
C ASP A 180 -5.47 5.49 0.78
N LEU A 181 -4.67 4.44 0.59
CA LEU A 181 -3.93 3.79 1.67
C LEU A 181 -2.46 4.16 1.61
N TYR A 182 -1.95 4.75 2.69
CA TYR A 182 -0.55 5.17 2.80
C TYR A 182 0.25 4.18 3.66
N CYS A 183 1.55 4.04 3.42
CA CYS A 183 2.40 3.14 4.22
C CYS A 183 2.32 3.44 5.74
N ASN A 184 2.25 4.70 6.14
CA ASN A 184 2.11 5.11 7.55
C ASN A 184 0.78 4.69 8.21
N LYS A 185 -0.26 4.36 7.41
CA LYS A 185 -1.51 3.77 7.90
C LYS A 185 -1.44 2.24 8.03
N ILE A 186 -0.41 1.60 7.46
CA ILE A 186 -0.28 0.14 7.39
C ILE A 186 0.80 -0.37 8.34
N THR A 187 1.88 0.38 8.52
CA THR A 187 3.09 0.00 9.27
C THR A 187 3.53 1.14 10.17
N LYS A 188 4.08 0.82 11.34
CA LYS A 188 4.68 1.81 12.23
C LYS A 188 6.14 2.05 11.82
N TYR A 189 6.49 3.28 11.50
CA TYR A 189 7.85 3.57 11.05
C TYR A 189 8.82 3.48 12.23
N ASN A 190 9.94 2.79 12.02
CA ASN A 190 11.07 2.85 12.91
C ASN A 190 11.93 4.07 12.54
N LEU A 191 11.77 5.13 13.32
CA LEU A 191 12.50 6.39 13.17
C LEU A 191 13.73 6.47 14.07
N GLU A 192 14.06 5.39 14.81
CA GLU A 192 15.31 5.35 15.57
C GLU A 192 16.49 5.30 14.60
N THR A 193 17.33 6.32 14.63
CA THR A 193 18.48 6.42 13.73
C THR A 193 19.52 5.35 14.01
N LYS A 194 20.25 4.99 12.95
CA LYS A 194 21.42 4.13 13.06
C LYS A 194 22.42 4.77 14.03
N LYS A 195 22.83 4.01 15.04
CA LYS A 195 23.85 4.39 16.02
C LYS A 195 25.24 4.05 15.53
#